data_AF-A0A8H7GW95-F1
#
_entry.id   AF-A0A8H7GW95-F1
#
_cell.length_a   1.000
_cell.length_b   1.000
_cell.length_c   1.000
_cell.angle_alpha   90.00
_cell.angle_beta   90.00
_cell.angle_gamma   90.00
#
_symmetry.space_group_name_H-M   'P 1'
#
loop_
_entity.id
_entity.type
_entity.pdbx_description
1 polymer ?
#
loop_
_entity_poly.entity_id
_entity_poly.type
_entity_poly.pdbx_seq_one_letter_code
_entity_poly.pdbx_strand_id
1 'polypeptide(L)'
;MSVELHYKQLANSLIIRLLSLAKKKRSKKITVTSETDLRVINSLRRITQDIQRYADPASLEKALDLIDLAQIYDGVDKRELECQTDELGYEDFVVLETLRYFKEDFFTWVTKPQCPKCGGDGANVIPAGSARPPLLNPDEISIIEMYNCVNCSERVEFPRINNPAKLLETRKGRCGEWVNCFMLILRAVLGTDVQTRYIWNAEDHVWCEYYSSKQRKWVHLDPCENVFDEPSLYSKNWGKMMSWVVGIGENYVVDLSEKYVTEVSKRLDKSTVANEQTIANFIEQYNAHLLLQTWEKLQPLEVTENEKYLMLYNDVLLPQARERVNFQRKPTASLNLPQGRQTGDALWTSARGENG
;
A
#
# COMPACT_ATOMS: atom_id res chain seq x y z
N MET A 1 -0.44 36.19 26.94
CA MET A 1 0.27 34.96 27.31
C MET A 1 -0.58 33.87 27.98
N SER A 2 -1.89 34.04 28.28
CA SER A 2 -2.66 33.06 29.08
C SER A 2 -3.57 32.10 28.30
N VAL A 3 -4.03 32.45 27.09
CA VAL A 3 -5.02 31.62 26.35
C VAL A 3 -4.35 30.46 25.59
N GLU A 4 -3.21 30.71 24.95
CA GLU A 4 -2.47 29.72 24.17
C GLU A 4 -1.86 28.60 25.06
N LEU A 5 -1.42 28.96 26.27
CA LEU A 5 -0.93 28.01 27.28
C LEU A 5 -2.04 27.04 27.72
N HIS A 6 -3.28 27.52 27.86
CA HIS A 6 -4.42 26.68 28.24
C HIS A 6 -4.82 25.68 27.15
N TYR A 7 -4.78 26.07 25.86
CA TYR A 7 -5.08 25.14 24.77
C TYR A 7 -4.03 24.03 24.64
N LYS A 8 -2.74 24.35 24.79
CA LYS A 8 -1.67 23.34 24.78
C LYS A 8 -1.81 22.33 25.92
N GLN A 9 -2.11 22.81 27.13
CA GLN A 9 -2.37 21.94 28.28
C GLN A 9 -3.61 21.06 28.08
N LEU A 10 -4.68 21.61 27.51
CA LEU A 10 -5.89 20.85 27.18
C LEU A 10 -5.61 19.76 26.14
N ALA A 11 -4.87 20.08 25.08
CA ALA A 11 -4.49 19.13 24.04
C ALA A 11 -3.70 17.95 24.61
N ASN A 12 -2.68 18.23 25.43
CA ASN A 12 -1.90 17.17 26.10
C ASN A 12 -2.77 16.32 27.02
N SER A 13 -3.69 16.94 27.77
CA SER A 13 -4.63 16.23 28.65
C SER A 13 -5.55 15.28 27.87
N LEU A 14 -5.98 15.68 26.67
CA LEU A 14 -6.78 14.81 25.78
C LEU A 14 -5.96 13.63 25.26
N ILE A 15 -4.69 13.83 24.90
CA ILE A 15 -3.80 12.76 24.45
C ILE A 15 -3.55 11.76 25.58
N ILE A 16 -3.28 12.24 26.80
CA ILE A 16 -3.12 11.38 27.99
C ILE A 16 -4.38 10.54 28.22
N ARG A 17 -5.57 11.16 28.13
CA ARG A 17 -6.84 10.45 28.26
C ARG A 17 -7.03 9.42 27.15
N LEU A 18 -6.64 9.73 25.91
CA LEU A 18 -6.69 8.82 24.79
C LEU A 18 -5.78 7.60 25.01
N LEU A 19 -4.54 7.79 25.47
CA LEU A 19 -3.61 6.71 25.82
C LEU A 19 -4.18 5.82 26.94
N SER A 20 -4.83 6.41 27.95
CA SER A 20 -5.54 5.66 29.00
C SER A 20 -6.70 4.82 28.45
N LEU A 21 -7.50 5.39 27.53
CA LEU A 21 -8.57 4.66 26.85
C LEU A 21 -8.01 3.54 25.96
N ALA A 22 -6.90 3.77 25.27
CA ALA A 22 -6.23 2.77 24.46
C ALA A 22 -5.76 1.58 25.30
N LYS A 23 -5.24 1.80 26.52
CA LYS A 23 -4.89 0.72 27.46
C LYS A 23 -6.09 -0.15 27.80
N LYS A 24 -7.25 0.46 28.06
CA LYS A 24 -8.50 -0.27 28.32
C LYS A 24 -8.94 -1.08 27.10
N LYS A 25 -8.94 -0.48 25.89
CA LYS A 25 -9.32 -1.17 24.65
C LYS A 25 -8.38 -2.32 24.29
N ARG A 26 -7.07 -2.15 24.45
CA ARG A 26 -6.04 -3.19 24.25
C ARG A 26 -6.29 -4.40 25.16
N SER A 27 -6.76 -4.18 26.39
CA SER A 27 -7.03 -5.26 27.35
C SER A 27 -8.35 -6.02 27.13
N LYS A 28 -9.26 -5.52 26.28
CA LYS A 28 -10.55 -6.17 26.02
C LYS A 28 -10.31 -7.53 25.35
N LYS A 29 -10.99 -8.60 25.77
CA LYS A 29 -10.91 -9.87 25.02
C LYS A 29 -11.87 -9.81 23.83
N ILE A 30 -11.37 -10.10 22.63
CA ILE A 30 -12.21 -10.34 21.45
C ILE A 30 -12.13 -11.83 21.15
N THR A 31 -13.27 -12.51 21.26
CA THR A 31 -13.39 -13.92 20.88
C THR A 31 -13.78 -13.97 19.41
N VAL A 32 -12.92 -14.54 18.58
CA VAL A 32 -13.19 -14.75 17.16
C VAL A 32 -13.24 -16.25 16.92
N THR A 33 -14.41 -16.75 16.52
CA THR A 33 -14.65 -18.18 16.29
C THR A 33 -14.73 -18.53 14.81
N SER A 34 -15.09 -17.57 13.97
CA SER A 34 -15.17 -17.77 12.51
C SER A 34 -13.78 -17.90 11.90
N GLU A 35 -13.58 -18.93 11.09
CA GLU A 35 -12.33 -19.14 10.38
C GLU A 35 -12.06 -18.04 9.35
N THR A 36 -13.10 -17.54 8.67
CA THR A 36 -12.95 -16.46 7.68
C THR A 36 -12.51 -15.16 8.35
N ASP A 37 -13.10 -14.81 9.50
CA ASP A 37 -12.70 -13.64 10.28
C ASP A 37 -11.25 -13.78 10.77
N LEU A 38 -10.87 -14.96 11.26
CA LEU A 38 -9.49 -15.24 11.68
C LEU A 38 -8.49 -15.08 10.52
N ARG A 39 -8.83 -15.53 9.30
CA ARG A 39 -7.97 -15.36 8.12
C ARG A 39 -7.75 -13.88 7.80
N VAL A 40 -8.79 -13.06 7.82
CA VAL A 40 -8.67 -11.61 7.59
C VAL A 40 -7.83 -10.97 8.69
N ILE A 41 -8.14 -11.24 9.96
CA ILE A 41 -7.39 -10.70 11.11
C ILE A 41 -5.90 -11.06 11.05
N ASN A 42 -5.58 -12.32 10.74
CA ASN A 42 -4.19 -12.77 10.63
C ASN A 42 -3.48 -12.12 9.44
N SER A 43 -4.18 -11.94 8.31
CA SER A 43 -3.63 -11.22 7.16
C SER A 43 -3.30 -9.77 7.51
N LEU A 44 -4.21 -9.06 8.18
CA LEU A 44 -3.99 -7.67 8.61
C LEU A 44 -2.79 -7.56 9.57
N ARG A 45 -2.68 -8.46 10.55
CA ARG A 45 -1.53 -8.49 11.47
C ARG A 45 -0.21 -8.74 10.75
N ARG A 46 -0.19 -9.73 9.85
CA ARG A 46 1.00 -10.09 9.09
C ARG A 46 1.45 -8.92 8.22
N ILE A 47 0.55 -8.32 7.45
CA ILE A 47 0.89 -7.16 6.60
C ILE A 47 1.39 -5.99 7.46
N THR A 48 0.78 -5.74 8.62
CA THR A 48 1.23 -4.66 9.53
C THR A 48 2.66 -4.90 10.01
N GLN A 49 3.02 -6.14 10.33
CA GLN A 49 4.40 -6.50 10.69
C GLN A 49 5.34 -6.36 9.49
N ASP A 50 4.89 -6.79 8.32
CA ASP A 50 5.68 -6.76 7.10
C ASP A 50 6.03 -5.34 6.66
N ILE A 51 5.16 -4.34 6.88
CA ILE A 51 5.43 -2.94 6.48
C ILE A 51 6.72 -2.40 7.10
N GLN A 52 7.11 -2.85 8.29
CA GLN A 52 8.36 -2.39 8.92
C GLN A 52 9.60 -2.74 8.09
N ARG A 53 9.52 -3.71 7.17
CA ARG A 53 10.62 -4.07 6.25
C ARG A 53 10.97 -2.95 5.27
N TYR A 54 10.04 -2.05 4.96
CA TYR A 54 10.29 -0.91 4.08
C TYR A 54 11.04 0.24 4.78
N ALA A 55 11.52 0.01 6.01
CA ALA A 55 12.41 0.91 6.75
C ALA A 55 13.78 0.25 7.03
N ASP A 56 14.05 -0.95 6.48
CA ASP A 56 15.33 -1.64 6.65
C ASP A 56 16.46 -0.87 5.95
N PRO A 57 17.51 -0.40 6.67
CA PRO A 57 18.54 0.46 6.08
C PRO A 57 19.28 -0.19 4.90
N ALA A 58 19.60 -1.49 4.98
CA ALA A 58 20.33 -2.18 3.92
C ALA A 58 19.48 -2.31 2.65
N SER A 59 18.18 -2.56 2.80
CA SER A 59 17.24 -2.61 1.68
C SER A 59 17.02 -1.24 1.05
N LEU A 60 16.98 -0.17 1.85
CA LEU A 60 16.86 1.21 1.38
C LEU A 60 18.10 1.65 0.60
N GLU A 61 19.30 1.39 1.14
CA GLU A 61 20.57 1.66 0.45
C GLU A 61 20.64 0.92 -0.87
N LYS A 62 20.34 -0.38 -0.87
CA LYS A 62 20.28 -1.19 -2.10
C LYS A 62 19.27 -0.64 -3.12
N ALA A 63 18.15 -0.10 -2.67
CA ALA A 63 17.18 0.52 -3.57
C ALA A 63 17.78 1.77 -4.24
N LEU A 64 18.40 2.67 -3.47
CA LEU A 64 19.05 3.86 -3.99
C LEU A 64 20.19 3.55 -4.97
N ASP A 65 20.96 2.49 -4.71
CA ASP A 65 22.05 2.05 -5.59
C ASP A 65 21.57 1.52 -6.95
N LEU A 66 20.36 0.95 -7.00
CA LEU A 66 19.86 0.25 -8.19
C LEU A 66 18.89 1.07 -9.05
N ILE A 67 18.36 2.18 -8.53
CA ILE A 67 17.48 3.09 -9.27
C ILE A 67 18.28 4.23 -9.91
N ASP A 68 17.81 4.72 -11.06
CA ASP A 68 18.34 5.95 -11.66
C ASP A 68 17.73 7.17 -10.96
N LEU A 69 18.34 7.55 -9.84
CA LEU A 69 17.89 8.68 -9.04
C LEU A 69 17.98 10.00 -9.83
N ALA A 70 18.95 10.13 -10.73
CA ALA A 70 19.11 11.31 -11.56
C ALA A 70 17.92 11.47 -12.53
N GLN A 71 17.50 10.39 -13.20
CA GLN A 71 16.34 10.41 -14.08
C GLN A 71 15.05 10.84 -13.34
N ILE A 72 14.87 10.37 -12.11
CA ILE A 72 13.71 10.75 -11.28
C ILE A 72 13.76 12.26 -11.00
N TYR A 73 14.88 12.78 -10.47
CA TYR A 73 14.97 14.20 -10.09
C TYR A 73 14.99 15.15 -11.29
N ASP A 74 15.55 14.76 -12.43
CA ASP A 74 15.43 15.51 -13.68
C ASP A 74 13.96 15.70 -14.10
N GLY A 75 13.12 14.69 -13.83
CA GLY A 75 11.67 14.78 -14.02
C GLY A 75 11.00 15.70 -12.99
N VAL A 76 11.45 15.65 -11.73
CA VAL A 76 10.93 16.48 -10.64
C VAL A 76 11.18 17.96 -10.93
N ASP A 77 12.41 18.30 -11.34
CA ASP A 77 12.79 19.67 -11.68
C ASP A 77 11.95 20.21 -12.85
N LYS A 78 11.68 19.37 -13.86
CA LYS A 78 10.77 19.75 -14.96
C LYS A 78 9.35 20.03 -14.46
N ARG A 79 8.79 19.16 -13.61
CA ARG A 79 7.46 19.36 -13.02
C ARG A 79 7.40 20.64 -12.19
N GLU A 80 8.44 20.93 -11.42
CA GLU A 80 8.50 22.14 -10.61
C GLU A 80 8.51 23.41 -11.48
N LEU A 81 9.27 23.40 -12.58
CA LEU A 81 9.32 24.50 -13.55
C LEU A 81 8.01 24.70 -14.32
N GLU A 82 7.32 23.61 -14.66
CA GLU A 82 6.08 23.62 -15.44
C GLU A 82 4.83 23.83 -14.59
N CYS A 83 4.89 23.60 -13.27
CA CYS A 83 3.73 23.67 -12.40
C CYS A 83 3.19 25.10 -12.28
N GLN A 84 1.93 25.28 -12.70
CA GLN A 84 1.23 26.56 -12.63
C GLN A 84 0.31 26.67 -11.42
N THR A 85 0.15 25.60 -10.65
CA THR A 85 -0.73 25.54 -9.48
C THR A 85 0.07 25.33 -8.21
N ASP A 86 -0.51 25.75 -7.09
CA ASP A 86 0.08 25.61 -5.76
C ASP A 86 -0.52 24.42 -5.00
N GLU A 87 -1.14 23.49 -5.72
CA GLU A 87 -1.87 22.34 -5.13
C GLU A 87 -0.94 21.20 -4.73
N LEU A 88 0.13 20.99 -5.50
CA LEU A 88 1.14 19.96 -5.28
C LEU A 88 2.42 20.59 -4.69
N GLY A 89 3.11 19.82 -3.85
CA GLY A 89 4.42 20.18 -3.31
C GLY A 89 5.55 19.38 -3.96
N TYR A 90 6.79 19.71 -3.62
CA TYR A 90 7.98 19.01 -4.11
C TYR A 90 7.91 17.49 -3.86
N GLU A 91 7.51 17.07 -2.65
CA GLU A 91 7.29 15.64 -2.32
C GLU A 91 6.29 14.97 -3.28
N ASP A 92 5.23 15.68 -3.68
CA ASP A 92 4.23 15.13 -4.60
C ASP A 92 4.79 14.95 -6.02
N PHE A 93 5.68 15.85 -6.47
CA PHE A 93 6.40 15.69 -7.75
C PHE A 93 7.38 14.51 -7.72
N VAL A 94 8.08 14.31 -6.61
CA VAL A 94 8.94 13.14 -6.40
C VAL A 94 8.12 11.85 -6.52
N VAL A 95 6.94 11.80 -5.91
CA VAL A 95 6.03 10.64 -6.03
C VAL A 95 5.57 10.41 -7.47
N LEU A 96 5.15 11.47 -8.16
CA LEU A 96 4.70 11.40 -9.56
C LEU A 96 5.80 10.85 -10.48
N GLU A 97 7.03 11.34 -10.35
CA GLU A 97 8.15 10.83 -11.15
C GLU A 97 8.62 9.45 -10.73
N THR A 98 8.53 9.11 -9.46
CA THR A 98 8.82 7.75 -8.99
C THR A 98 7.81 6.74 -9.57
N LEU A 99 6.51 7.08 -9.63
CA LEU A 99 5.49 6.25 -10.29
C LEU A 99 5.78 6.07 -11.78
N ARG A 100 6.10 7.16 -12.48
CA ARG A 100 6.44 7.15 -13.91
C ARG A 100 7.63 6.26 -14.18
N TYR A 101 8.76 6.56 -13.53
CA TYR A 101 10.01 5.79 -13.64
C TYR A 101 9.79 4.30 -13.32
N PHE A 102 9.05 4.00 -12.25
CA PHE A 102 8.83 2.62 -11.86
C PHE A 102 8.11 1.81 -12.94
N LYS A 103 7.06 2.36 -13.53
CA LYS A 103 6.26 1.68 -14.56
C LYS A 103 6.93 1.64 -15.92
N GLU A 104 7.54 2.75 -16.34
CA GLU A 104 8.02 2.92 -17.72
C GLU A 104 9.44 2.38 -17.90
N ASP A 105 10.29 2.53 -16.88
CA ASP A 105 11.73 2.31 -17.01
C ASP A 105 12.24 1.15 -16.13
N PHE A 106 11.64 0.92 -14.95
CA PHE A 106 12.23 0.02 -13.96
C PHE A 106 11.61 -1.38 -13.90
N PHE A 107 10.28 -1.52 -13.82
CA PHE A 107 9.61 -2.77 -13.46
C PHE A 107 8.69 -3.28 -14.57
N THR A 108 8.65 -4.61 -14.77
CA THR A 108 7.93 -5.24 -15.88
C THR A 108 6.78 -6.13 -15.42
N TRP A 109 5.63 -6.04 -16.10
CA TRP A 109 4.47 -6.88 -15.80
C TRP A 109 4.63 -8.27 -16.39
N VAL A 110 4.26 -9.30 -15.62
CA VAL A 110 4.32 -10.71 -16.06
C VAL A 110 2.97 -11.38 -15.89
N THR A 111 2.22 -11.51 -16.99
CA THR A 111 1.03 -12.38 -17.01
C THR A 111 1.47 -13.85 -17.03
N LYS A 112 2.37 -14.19 -17.93
CA LYS A 112 3.05 -15.49 -18.03
C LYS A 112 4.54 -15.25 -18.28
N PRO A 113 5.44 -16.06 -17.69
CA PRO A 113 6.87 -15.91 -17.91
C PRO A 113 7.24 -16.23 -19.36
N GLN A 114 8.30 -15.60 -19.88
CA GLN A 114 8.91 -16.00 -21.15
C GLN A 114 9.76 -17.26 -20.95
N CYS A 115 9.84 -18.10 -21.98
CA CYS A 115 10.70 -19.28 -21.96
C CYS A 115 12.19 -18.84 -21.97
N PRO A 116 13.00 -19.25 -20.98
CA PRO A 116 14.40 -18.82 -20.88
C PRO A 116 15.28 -19.42 -22.00
N LYS A 117 14.83 -20.49 -22.66
CA LYS A 117 15.59 -21.19 -23.69
C LYS A 117 15.34 -20.67 -25.10
N CYS A 118 14.08 -20.43 -25.47
CA CYS A 118 13.73 -20.03 -26.83
C CYS A 118 13.06 -18.65 -26.93
N GLY A 119 12.83 -17.96 -25.81
CA GLY A 119 12.15 -16.66 -25.79
C GLY A 119 10.65 -16.69 -26.05
N GLY A 120 10.06 -17.88 -26.27
CA GLY A 120 8.62 -18.01 -26.52
C GLY A 120 7.78 -17.53 -25.34
N ASP A 121 6.67 -16.87 -25.62
CA ASP A 121 5.80 -16.21 -24.65
C ASP A 121 4.30 -16.45 -24.92
N GLY A 122 3.43 -15.85 -24.11
CA GLY A 122 1.98 -15.84 -24.34
C GLY A 122 1.35 -17.24 -24.45
N ALA A 123 0.89 -17.61 -25.65
CA ALA A 123 0.30 -18.92 -25.92
C ALA A 123 1.34 -20.05 -25.95
N ASN A 124 2.62 -19.74 -26.17
CA ASN A 124 3.71 -20.73 -26.20
C ASN A 124 4.13 -21.20 -24.81
N VAL A 125 3.62 -20.59 -23.74
CA VAL A 125 3.92 -20.93 -22.36
C VAL A 125 2.60 -21.29 -21.65
N ILE A 126 2.43 -22.58 -21.36
CA ILE A 126 1.18 -23.12 -20.82
C ILE A 126 1.34 -23.49 -19.33
N PRO A 127 0.36 -23.20 -18.46
CA PRO A 127 0.41 -23.58 -17.05
C PRO A 127 0.60 -25.10 -16.87
N ALA A 128 1.48 -25.48 -15.95
CA ALA A 128 1.87 -26.85 -15.66
C ALA A 128 1.79 -27.17 -14.14
N GLY A 129 1.01 -26.39 -13.39
CA GLY A 129 0.83 -26.55 -11.95
C GLY A 129 1.72 -25.62 -11.14
N SER A 130 2.08 -26.05 -9.92
CA SER A 130 2.90 -25.26 -9.01
C SER A 130 3.84 -26.16 -8.19
N ALA A 131 4.93 -25.56 -7.72
CA ALA A 131 5.89 -26.19 -6.82
C ALA A 131 6.00 -25.41 -5.50
N ARG A 132 6.41 -26.12 -4.45
CA ARG A 132 6.70 -25.52 -3.15
C ARG A 132 7.99 -24.71 -3.22
N PRO A 133 8.13 -23.64 -2.41
CA PRO A 133 9.39 -22.93 -2.31
C PRO A 133 10.52 -23.84 -1.79
N PRO A 134 11.78 -23.48 -2.07
CA PRO A 134 12.95 -24.21 -1.56
C PRO A 134 12.98 -24.21 -0.03
N LEU A 135 13.66 -25.21 0.56
CA LEU A 135 13.79 -25.32 2.03
C LEU A 135 14.50 -24.10 2.63
N LEU A 136 15.59 -23.67 1.99
CA LEU A 136 16.22 -22.38 2.25
C LEU A 136 15.58 -21.34 1.32
N ASN A 137 14.83 -20.42 1.89
CA ASN A 137 14.00 -19.47 1.14
C ASN A 137 14.31 -18.00 1.49
N PRO A 138 15.53 -17.50 1.22
CA PRO A 138 15.92 -16.13 1.53
C PRO A 138 15.13 -15.09 0.73
N ASP A 139 14.59 -15.48 -0.41
CA ASP A 139 13.79 -14.63 -1.31
C ASP A 139 12.30 -14.58 -0.89
N GLU A 140 11.94 -15.28 0.18
CA GLU A 140 10.56 -15.36 0.69
C GLU A 140 9.54 -15.76 -0.38
N ILE A 141 9.90 -16.74 -1.22
CA ILE A 141 9.03 -17.26 -2.27
C ILE A 141 7.80 -17.91 -1.61
N SER A 142 6.59 -17.49 -1.98
CA SER A 142 5.36 -18.09 -1.47
C SER A 142 4.97 -19.36 -2.23
N ILE A 143 5.15 -19.32 -3.56
CA ILE A 143 4.85 -20.42 -4.47
C ILE A 143 5.66 -20.25 -5.75
N ILE A 144 5.96 -21.36 -6.43
CA ILE A 144 6.56 -21.33 -7.77
C ILE A 144 5.49 -21.77 -8.75
N GLU A 145 5.05 -20.87 -9.63
CA GLU A 145 4.17 -21.22 -10.74
C GLU A 145 4.98 -21.93 -11.82
N MET A 146 4.51 -23.10 -12.24
CA MET A 146 5.20 -23.91 -13.24
C MET A 146 4.50 -23.77 -14.58
N TYR A 147 5.28 -23.66 -15.65
CA TYR A 147 4.80 -23.64 -17.01
C TYR A 147 5.65 -24.55 -17.91
N ASN A 148 5.07 -24.97 -19.04
CA ASN A 148 5.79 -25.68 -20.10
C ASN A 148 5.82 -24.83 -21.36
N CYS A 149 6.99 -24.77 -22.01
CA CYS A 149 7.12 -24.17 -23.33
C CYS A 149 6.66 -25.17 -24.40
N VAL A 150 5.71 -24.78 -25.25
CA VAL A 150 5.22 -25.60 -26.36
C VAL A 150 6.29 -25.80 -27.44
N ASN A 151 7.11 -24.77 -27.70
CA ASN A 151 8.08 -24.80 -28.81
C ASN A 151 9.31 -25.67 -28.52
N CYS A 152 9.80 -25.68 -27.28
CA CYS A 152 11.07 -26.35 -26.94
C CYS A 152 10.97 -27.31 -25.74
N SER A 153 9.77 -27.51 -25.21
CA SER A 153 9.47 -28.39 -24.06
C SER A 153 10.20 -28.04 -22.76
N GLU A 154 10.83 -26.86 -22.69
CA GLU A 154 11.50 -26.37 -21.50
C GLU A 154 10.49 -26.10 -20.38
N ARG A 155 10.88 -26.43 -19.14
CA ARG A 155 10.10 -26.06 -17.95
C ARG A 155 10.44 -24.62 -17.58
N VAL A 156 9.41 -23.81 -17.38
CA VAL A 156 9.55 -22.40 -17.06
C VAL A 156 8.99 -22.18 -15.66
N GLU A 157 9.83 -21.63 -14.78
CA GLU A 157 9.45 -21.35 -13.40
C GLU A 157 9.16 -19.85 -13.24
N PHE A 158 8.12 -19.54 -12.48
CA PHE A 158 7.81 -18.18 -12.06
C PHE A 158 7.63 -18.13 -10.53
N PRO A 159 8.73 -17.92 -9.79
CA PRO A 159 8.67 -17.78 -8.34
C PRO A 159 7.97 -16.48 -7.94
N ARG A 160 7.00 -16.58 -7.02
CA ARG A 160 6.26 -15.45 -6.44
C ARG A 160 7.00 -14.94 -5.20
N ILE A 161 7.87 -13.94 -5.41
CA ILE A 161 8.86 -13.43 -4.45
C ILE A 161 8.23 -12.37 -3.53
N ASN A 162 8.42 -12.48 -2.21
CA ASN A 162 7.94 -11.48 -1.24
C ASN A 162 9.06 -10.65 -0.59
N ASN A 163 10.32 -10.97 -0.84
CA ASN A 163 11.44 -10.13 -0.41
C ASN A 163 11.59 -8.92 -1.35
N PRO A 164 11.30 -7.67 -0.92
CA PRO A 164 11.37 -6.51 -1.80
C PRO A 164 12.79 -6.21 -2.28
N ALA A 165 13.82 -6.49 -1.47
CA ALA A 165 15.21 -6.29 -1.87
C ALA A 165 15.63 -7.24 -3.00
N LYS A 166 14.97 -8.41 -3.13
CA LYS A 166 15.15 -9.32 -4.28
C LYS A 166 14.41 -8.81 -5.52
N LEU A 167 13.26 -8.18 -5.34
CA LEU A 167 12.47 -7.62 -6.45
C LEU A 167 13.18 -6.48 -7.17
N LEU A 168 14.07 -5.74 -6.49
CA LEU A 168 14.95 -4.75 -7.12
C LEU A 168 15.87 -5.35 -8.22
N GLU A 169 16.20 -6.64 -8.10
CA GLU A 169 17.03 -7.36 -9.07
C GLU A 169 16.18 -8.01 -10.16
N THR A 170 15.07 -8.67 -9.78
CA THR A 170 14.24 -9.40 -10.76
C THR A 170 13.42 -8.47 -11.63
N ARG A 171 13.06 -7.29 -11.10
CA ARG A 171 12.37 -6.18 -11.78
C ARG A 171 11.11 -6.60 -12.53
N LYS A 172 10.42 -7.64 -12.05
CA LYS A 172 9.25 -8.18 -12.73
C LYS A 172 8.29 -8.89 -11.79
N GLY A 173 7.01 -8.87 -12.12
CA GLY A 173 5.99 -9.55 -11.35
C GLY A 173 4.56 -9.13 -11.70
N ARG A 174 3.64 -9.33 -10.76
CA ARG A 174 2.24 -8.87 -10.83
C ARG A 174 1.97 -7.88 -9.69
N CYS A 175 0.73 -7.43 -9.50
CA CYS A 175 0.40 -6.35 -8.56
C CYS A 175 1.02 -6.49 -7.17
N GLY A 176 1.08 -7.70 -6.60
CA GLY A 176 1.77 -7.95 -5.33
C GLY A 176 3.25 -7.59 -5.34
N GLU A 177 4.02 -8.11 -6.30
CA GLU A 177 5.44 -7.77 -6.45
C GLU A 177 5.66 -6.30 -6.84
N TRP A 178 4.78 -5.75 -7.68
CA TRP A 178 4.85 -4.34 -8.08
C TRP A 178 4.74 -3.43 -6.86
N VAL A 179 3.70 -3.59 -6.04
CA VAL A 179 3.49 -2.75 -4.85
C VAL A 179 4.58 -2.98 -3.81
N ASN A 180 5.00 -4.22 -3.59
CA ASN A 180 6.06 -4.55 -2.62
C ASN A 180 7.39 -3.87 -2.99
N CYS A 181 7.82 -3.98 -4.25
CA CYS A 181 9.04 -3.32 -4.72
C CYS A 181 8.90 -1.80 -4.74
N PHE A 182 7.76 -1.29 -5.23
CA PHE A 182 7.51 0.15 -5.31
C PHE A 182 7.52 0.81 -3.94
N MET A 183 6.89 0.21 -2.92
CA MET A 183 6.90 0.75 -1.56
C MET A 183 8.32 0.87 -0.98
N LEU A 184 9.21 -0.09 -1.27
CA LEU A 184 10.62 0.02 -0.86
C LEU A 184 11.31 1.22 -1.55
N ILE A 185 11.14 1.36 -2.86
CA ILE A 185 11.72 2.49 -3.63
C ILE A 185 11.14 3.82 -3.16
N LEU A 186 9.81 3.90 -2.99
CA LEU A 186 9.11 5.09 -2.52
C LEU A 186 9.65 5.56 -1.17
N ARG A 187 9.86 4.62 -0.24
CA ARG A 187 10.45 4.91 1.08
C ARG A 187 11.91 5.30 1.00
N ALA A 188 12.67 4.74 0.07
CA ALA A 188 14.07 5.10 -0.16
C ALA A 188 14.20 6.55 -0.69
N VAL A 189 13.35 6.95 -1.64
CA VAL A 189 13.41 8.27 -2.28
C VAL A 189 12.80 9.37 -1.40
N LEU A 190 11.69 9.09 -0.70
CA LEU A 190 11.03 10.07 0.18
C LEU A 190 11.61 10.14 1.59
N GLY A 191 12.31 9.08 2.01
CA GLY A 191 12.76 8.91 3.38
C GLY A 191 11.72 8.24 4.28
N THR A 192 12.20 7.76 5.44
CA THR A 192 11.41 6.94 6.37
C THR A 192 10.41 7.72 7.22
N ASP A 193 10.45 9.05 7.18
CA ASP A 193 9.51 9.89 7.93
C ASP A 193 8.20 10.11 7.17
N VAL A 194 8.21 9.97 5.84
CA VAL A 194 7.01 10.12 5.01
C VAL A 194 6.10 8.90 5.15
N GLN A 195 4.91 9.10 5.69
CA GLN A 195 3.99 8.01 5.96
C GLN A 195 3.51 7.36 4.66
N THR A 196 3.62 6.04 4.60
CA THR A 196 3.04 5.21 3.55
C THR A 196 2.14 4.14 4.18
N ARG A 197 1.21 3.62 3.39
CA ARG A 197 0.41 2.47 3.81
C ARG A 197 0.12 1.54 2.64
N TYR A 198 0.09 0.25 2.95
CA TYR A 198 -0.29 -0.80 2.03
C TYR A 198 -1.82 -0.86 1.96
N ILE A 199 -2.39 -0.95 0.76
CA ILE A 199 -3.82 -1.09 0.57
C ILE A 199 -4.13 -2.50 0.08
N TRP A 200 -4.95 -3.20 0.85
CA TRP A 200 -5.41 -4.54 0.54
C TRP A 200 -6.88 -4.51 0.13
N ASN A 201 -7.19 -5.02 -1.08
CA ASN A 201 -8.55 -5.33 -1.49
C ASN A 201 -8.77 -6.85 -1.47
N ALA A 202 -9.93 -7.29 -0.94
CA ALA A 202 -10.26 -8.70 -0.80
C ALA A 202 -10.36 -9.44 -2.15
N GLU A 203 -10.74 -8.74 -3.22
CA GLU A 203 -10.88 -9.28 -4.58
C GLU A 203 -9.55 -9.27 -5.34
N ASP A 204 -8.49 -9.74 -4.67
CA ASP A 204 -7.16 -10.05 -5.22
C ASP A 204 -6.54 -8.87 -5.99
N HIS A 205 -6.48 -7.72 -5.32
CA HIS A 205 -5.71 -6.57 -5.78
C HIS A 205 -5.16 -5.75 -4.63
N VAL A 206 -4.03 -5.08 -4.89
CA VAL A 206 -3.26 -4.37 -3.89
C VAL A 206 -2.62 -3.15 -4.55
N TRP A 207 -2.49 -2.08 -3.77
CA TRP A 207 -1.85 -0.83 -4.16
C TRP A 207 -1.31 -0.14 -2.90
N CYS A 208 -0.90 1.12 -2.99
CA CYS A 208 -0.39 1.84 -1.82
C CYS A 208 -0.93 3.27 -1.75
N GLU A 209 -0.66 3.91 -0.62
CA GLU A 209 -0.88 5.34 -0.45
C GLU A 209 0.29 5.96 0.28
N TYR A 210 0.46 7.26 0.09
CA TYR A 210 1.33 8.09 0.93
C TYR A 210 0.55 9.28 1.47
N TYR A 211 1.05 9.86 2.56
CA TYR A 211 0.48 11.08 3.12
C TYR A 211 1.17 12.30 2.54
N SER A 212 0.46 13.08 1.72
CA SER A 212 0.97 14.35 1.18
C SER A 212 0.86 15.44 2.25
N SER A 213 2.00 16.02 2.63
CA SER A 213 2.05 17.13 3.59
C SER A 213 1.43 18.41 3.02
N LYS A 214 1.66 18.69 1.73
CA LYS A 214 1.09 19.85 1.01
C LYS A 214 -0.43 19.73 0.92
N GLN A 215 -0.94 18.59 0.48
CA GLN A 215 -2.38 18.38 0.30
C GLN A 215 -3.11 18.01 1.61
N ARG A 216 -2.36 17.64 2.66
CA ARG A 216 -2.87 17.27 3.99
C ARG A 216 -3.84 16.08 3.95
N LYS A 217 -3.59 15.11 3.08
CA LYS A 217 -4.43 13.92 2.90
C LYS A 217 -3.61 12.70 2.50
N TRP A 218 -4.22 11.52 2.67
CA TRP A 218 -3.73 10.30 2.06
C TRP A 218 -4.06 10.27 0.57
N VAL A 219 -3.03 10.16 -0.25
CA VAL A 219 -3.10 10.14 -1.70
C VAL A 219 -2.99 8.71 -2.20
N HIS A 220 -3.92 8.34 -3.08
CA HIS A 220 -3.93 7.06 -3.79
C HIS A 220 -2.71 6.91 -4.72
N LEU A 221 -2.03 5.77 -4.70
CA LEU A 221 -0.97 5.42 -5.63
C LEU A 221 -1.15 4.01 -6.17
N ASP A 222 -1.26 3.88 -7.49
CA ASP A 222 -1.15 2.58 -8.17
C ASP A 222 0.08 2.56 -9.08
N PRO A 223 1.17 1.88 -8.68
CA PRO A 223 2.37 1.78 -9.50
C PRO A 223 2.16 0.92 -10.75
N CYS A 224 1.23 -0.04 -10.74
CA CYS A 224 0.92 -0.86 -11.92
C CYS A 224 0.39 0.00 -13.05
N GLU A 225 -0.31 1.08 -12.72
CA GLU A 225 -1.03 1.91 -13.67
C GLU A 225 -0.39 3.29 -13.86
N ASN A 226 0.64 3.64 -13.07
CA ASN A 226 1.21 5.00 -12.98
C ASN A 226 0.12 6.04 -12.71
N VAL A 227 -0.66 5.77 -11.65
CA VAL A 227 -1.82 6.59 -11.28
C VAL A 227 -1.61 7.20 -9.91
N PHE A 228 -1.86 8.51 -9.84
CA PHE A 228 -1.77 9.35 -8.65
C PHE A 228 -3.14 9.94 -8.31
N ASP A 229 -3.58 9.78 -7.06
CA ASP A 229 -4.79 10.39 -6.47
C ASP A 229 -6.14 10.01 -7.10
N GLU A 230 -6.26 8.84 -7.72
CA GLU A 230 -7.51 8.40 -8.35
C GLU A 230 -8.17 7.15 -7.72
N PRO A 231 -8.83 7.27 -6.54
CA PRO A 231 -9.53 6.15 -5.91
C PRO A 231 -10.64 5.49 -6.75
N SER A 232 -11.22 6.23 -7.71
CA SER A 232 -12.27 5.71 -8.61
C SER A 232 -11.74 4.79 -9.72
N LEU A 233 -10.42 4.60 -9.83
CA LEU A 233 -9.79 3.74 -10.83
C LEU A 233 -10.41 2.34 -10.88
N TYR A 234 -10.66 1.73 -9.73
CA TYR A 234 -11.06 0.33 -9.68
C TYR A 234 -12.56 0.13 -9.91
N SER A 235 -13.41 0.73 -9.07
CA SER A 235 -14.85 0.46 -9.15
C SER A 235 -15.49 1.10 -10.37
N LYS A 236 -15.10 2.34 -10.70
CA LYS A 236 -15.73 3.11 -11.78
C LYS A 236 -15.06 2.82 -13.11
N ASN A 237 -13.74 2.93 -13.19
CA ASN A 237 -13.02 2.85 -14.46
C ASN A 237 -12.83 1.38 -14.91
N TRP A 238 -12.35 0.48 -14.05
CA TRP A 238 -12.26 -0.95 -14.42
C TRP A 238 -13.60 -1.68 -14.36
N GLY A 239 -14.58 -1.11 -13.66
CA GLY A 239 -15.86 -1.77 -13.40
C GLY A 239 -15.77 -2.88 -12.35
N LYS A 240 -14.69 -2.91 -11.56
CA LYS A 240 -14.39 -3.98 -10.60
C LYS A 240 -15.40 -4.01 -9.45
N MET A 241 -15.93 -5.20 -9.17
CA MET A 241 -16.76 -5.45 -7.99
C MET A 241 -15.86 -5.63 -6.75
N MET A 242 -16.11 -4.90 -5.67
CA MET A 242 -15.25 -4.92 -4.47
C MET A 242 -16.03 -4.91 -3.16
N SER A 243 -15.54 -5.64 -2.15
CA SER A 243 -16.10 -5.69 -0.79
C SER A 243 -15.26 -4.87 0.21
N TRP A 244 -14.18 -5.46 0.72
CA TRP A 244 -13.26 -4.84 1.66
C TRP A 244 -12.10 -4.19 0.93
N VAL A 245 -11.83 -2.94 1.29
CA VAL A 245 -10.57 -2.26 1.00
C VAL A 245 -10.02 -1.75 2.33
N VAL A 246 -8.85 -2.22 2.74
CA VAL A 246 -8.26 -1.90 4.05
C VAL A 246 -6.89 -1.26 3.85
N GLY A 247 -6.72 -0.05 4.38
CA GLY A 247 -5.43 0.62 4.46
C GLY A 247 -4.70 0.21 5.73
N ILE A 248 -3.48 -0.28 5.57
CA ILE A 248 -2.65 -0.85 6.62
C ILE A 248 -1.36 -0.03 6.66
N GLY A 249 -1.20 0.79 7.70
CA GLY A 249 0.00 1.59 7.92
C GLY A 249 0.71 1.18 9.21
N GLU A 250 1.85 1.81 9.48
CA GLU A 250 2.65 1.53 10.68
C GLU A 250 1.92 1.88 11.99
N ASN A 251 1.19 2.99 11.97
CA ASN A 251 0.57 3.56 13.17
C ASN A 251 -0.90 3.15 13.36
N TYR A 252 -1.58 2.76 12.29
CA TYR A 252 -2.99 2.35 12.34
C TYR A 252 -3.45 1.62 11.08
N VAL A 253 -4.56 0.90 11.21
CA VAL A 253 -5.32 0.22 10.16
C VAL A 253 -6.69 0.90 10.02
N VAL A 254 -7.20 1.01 8.79
CA VAL A 254 -8.50 1.65 8.52
C VAL A 254 -9.23 0.97 7.36
N ASP A 255 -10.55 0.83 7.51
CA ASP A 255 -11.44 0.44 6.42
C ASP A 255 -11.63 1.63 5.46
N LEU A 256 -11.19 1.44 4.22
CA LEU A 256 -11.23 2.42 3.13
C LEU A 256 -12.23 2.03 2.05
N SER A 257 -13.12 1.09 2.31
CA SER A 257 -14.07 0.60 1.30
C SER A 257 -14.93 1.76 0.74
N GLU A 258 -15.34 2.72 1.56
CA GLU A 258 -16.08 3.91 1.09
C GLU A 258 -15.25 4.84 0.18
N LYS A 259 -13.92 4.86 0.34
CA LYS A 259 -13.02 5.69 -0.49
C LYS A 259 -12.85 5.10 -1.89
N TYR A 260 -12.85 3.77 -2.00
CA TYR A 260 -12.47 3.07 -3.24
C TYR A 260 -13.62 2.36 -3.96
N VAL A 261 -14.68 2.00 -3.24
CA VAL A 261 -15.91 1.45 -3.82
C VAL A 261 -16.86 2.62 -4.10
N THR A 262 -16.46 3.46 -5.05
CA THR A 262 -17.14 4.74 -5.34
C THR A 262 -18.47 4.54 -6.09
N GLU A 263 -18.63 3.41 -6.77
CA GLU A 263 -19.86 3.03 -7.45
C GLU A 263 -20.67 2.03 -6.61
N VAL A 264 -21.86 2.43 -6.18
CA VAL A 264 -22.75 1.59 -5.34
C VAL A 264 -23.11 0.28 -6.05
N SER A 265 -23.32 0.31 -7.37
CA SER A 265 -23.60 -0.87 -8.18
C SER A 265 -22.46 -1.88 -8.24
N LYS A 266 -21.25 -1.46 -7.82
CA LYS A 266 -20.03 -2.26 -7.80
C LYS A 266 -19.64 -2.75 -6.41
N ARG A 267 -20.49 -2.50 -5.40
CA ARG A 267 -20.25 -2.91 -4.02
C ARG A 267 -20.69 -4.35 -3.79
N LEU A 268 -19.75 -5.16 -3.32
CA LEU A 268 -20.02 -6.49 -2.80
C LEU A 268 -20.31 -6.42 -1.30
N ASP A 269 -21.13 -7.35 -0.82
CA ASP A 269 -21.42 -7.49 0.61
C ASP A 269 -20.16 -7.98 1.34
N LYS A 270 -19.69 -7.19 2.31
CA LYS A 270 -18.52 -7.47 3.14
C LYS A 270 -18.64 -8.77 3.93
N SER A 271 -19.86 -9.17 4.27
CA SER A 271 -20.13 -10.42 5.00
C SER A 271 -19.77 -11.68 4.20
N THR A 272 -19.62 -11.57 2.88
CA THR A 272 -19.10 -12.67 2.03
C THR A 272 -17.64 -13.01 2.30
N VAL A 273 -16.88 -12.04 2.85
CA VAL A 273 -15.46 -12.20 3.19
C VAL A 273 -15.27 -12.38 4.69
N ALA A 274 -15.89 -11.50 5.51
CA ALA A 274 -15.78 -11.53 6.97
C ALA A 274 -16.90 -10.72 7.64
N ASN A 275 -17.20 -11.04 8.90
CA ASN A 275 -18.20 -10.33 9.68
C ASN A 275 -17.76 -8.88 10.00
N GLU A 276 -18.51 -7.90 9.51
CA GLU A 276 -18.17 -6.48 9.65
C GLU A 276 -17.97 -6.03 11.09
N GLN A 277 -18.85 -6.43 12.01
CA GLN A 277 -18.75 -6.04 13.41
C GLN A 277 -17.51 -6.63 14.07
N THR A 278 -17.15 -7.86 13.73
CA THR A 278 -15.98 -8.55 14.26
C THR A 278 -14.70 -7.89 13.77
N ILE A 279 -14.61 -7.57 12.47
CA ILE A 279 -13.46 -6.86 11.88
C ILE A 279 -13.36 -5.44 12.43
N ALA A 280 -14.48 -4.70 12.57
CA ALA A 280 -14.48 -3.36 13.15
C ALA A 280 -14.00 -3.37 14.62
N ASN A 281 -14.47 -4.32 15.43
CA ASN A 281 -14.01 -4.50 16.80
C ASN A 281 -12.51 -4.83 16.85
N PHE A 282 -12.03 -5.69 15.96
CA PHE A 282 -10.62 -6.00 15.85
C PHE A 282 -9.79 -4.77 15.47
N ILE A 283 -10.17 -4.02 14.43
CA ILE A 283 -9.47 -2.80 13.99
C ILE A 283 -9.42 -1.77 15.11
N GLU A 284 -10.52 -1.57 15.85
CA GLU A 284 -10.56 -0.64 16.98
C GLU A 284 -9.54 -1.03 18.07
N GLN A 285 -9.54 -2.31 18.45
CA GLN A 285 -8.60 -2.83 19.44
C GLN A 285 -7.15 -2.79 18.92
N TYR A 286 -6.93 -3.14 17.67
CA TYR A 286 -5.60 -3.21 17.09
C TYR A 286 -5.00 -1.82 16.92
N ASN A 287 -5.80 -0.83 16.53
CA ASN A 287 -5.37 0.58 16.54
C ASN A 287 -5.04 1.09 17.94
N ALA A 288 -5.75 0.63 18.98
CA ALA A 288 -5.37 0.95 20.36
C ALA A 288 -4.03 0.31 20.76
N HIS A 289 -3.73 -0.89 20.24
CA HIS A 289 -2.42 -1.52 20.40
C HIS A 289 -1.32 -0.76 19.66
N LEU A 290 -1.51 -0.45 18.38
CA LEU A 290 -0.55 0.29 17.55
C LEU A 290 -0.26 1.68 18.14
N LEU A 291 -1.29 2.42 18.57
CA LEU A 291 -1.10 3.73 19.22
C LEU A 291 -0.21 3.64 20.48
N LEU A 292 -0.38 2.59 21.29
CA LEU A 292 0.44 2.38 22.48
C LEU A 292 1.86 1.95 22.11
N GLN A 293 2.04 1.14 21.06
CA GLN A 293 3.37 0.80 20.55
C GLN A 293 4.10 2.05 20.03
N THR A 294 3.43 2.93 19.28
CA THR A 294 4.01 4.20 18.83
C THR A 294 4.40 5.06 20.04
N TRP A 295 3.53 5.15 21.06
CA TRP A 295 3.87 5.87 22.29
C TRP A 295 5.08 5.28 23.02
N GLU A 296 5.18 3.95 23.09
CA GLU A 296 6.31 3.21 23.68
C GLU A 296 7.62 3.49 22.89
N LYS A 297 7.56 3.55 21.55
CA LYS A 297 8.71 3.91 20.69
C LYS A 297 9.21 5.35 20.91
N LEU A 298 8.34 6.28 21.32
CA LEU A 298 8.73 7.67 21.62
C LEU A 298 9.38 7.84 23.00
N GLN A 299 9.22 6.87 23.91
CA GLN A 299 9.75 6.98 25.28
C GLN A 299 11.28 7.16 25.37
N PRO A 300 12.12 6.40 24.63
CA PRO A 300 13.58 6.55 24.72
C PRO A 300 14.12 7.82 24.06
N LEU A 301 13.31 8.58 23.31
CA LEU A 301 13.78 9.81 22.68
C LEU A 301 14.12 10.88 23.74
N GLU A 302 15.28 11.51 23.60
CA GLU A 302 15.78 12.59 24.46
C GLU A 302 15.12 13.95 24.13
N VAL A 303 13.79 13.96 24.15
CA VAL A 303 12.94 15.15 23.94
C VAL A 303 11.95 15.28 25.10
N THR A 304 11.36 16.46 25.25
CA THR A 304 10.37 16.71 26.30
C THR A 304 9.10 15.88 26.10
N GLU A 305 8.39 15.56 27.18
CA GLU A 305 7.06 14.91 27.10
C GLU A 305 6.09 15.66 26.17
N ASN A 306 6.14 16.99 26.18
CA ASN A 306 5.32 17.83 25.32
C ASN A 306 5.62 17.62 23.83
N GLU A 307 6.89 17.42 23.47
CA GLU A 307 7.29 17.10 22.10
C GLU A 307 6.81 15.71 21.70
N LYS A 308 6.91 14.71 22.59
CA LYS A 308 6.37 13.36 22.35
C LYS A 308 4.87 13.39 22.10
N TYR A 309 4.10 14.18 22.84
CA TYR A 309 2.67 14.37 22.59
C TYR A 309 2.41 15.04 21.23
N LEU A 310 3.23 16.01 20.84
CA LEU A 310 3.10 16.69 19.56
C LEU A 310 3.42 15.75 18.38
N MET A 311 4.46 14.92 18.50
CA MET A 311 4.78 13.87 17.52
C MET A 311 3.61 12.89 17.39
N LEU A 312 3.10 12.35 18.50
CA LEU A 312 1.95 11.44 18.46
C LEU A 312 0.71 12.09 17.81
N TYR A 313 0.48 13.38 18.07
CA TYR A 313 -0.61 14.13 17.44
C TYR A 313 -0.40 14.27 15.94
N ASN A 314 0.76 14.76 15.50
CA ASN A 314 1.04 15.03 14.09
C ASN A 314 1.18 13.76 13.26
N ASP A 315 1.76 12.71 13.81
CA ASP A 315 2.13 11.51 13.06
C ASP A 315 1.02 10.46 13.06
N VAL A 316 0.10 10.52 14.02
CA VAL A 316 -0.96 9.51 14.17
C VAL A 316 -2.34 10.14 14.17
N LEU A 317 -2.62 11.01 15.13
CA LEU A 317 -3.99 11.46 15.41
C LEU A 317 -4.53 12.40 14.34
N LEU A 318 -3.70 13.32 13.85
CA LEU A 318 -4.08 14.32 12.86
C LEU A 318 -4.31 13.69 11.47
N PRO A 319 -3.41 12.83 10.93
CA PRO A 319 -3.67 12.11 9.69
C PRO A 319 -4.94 11.24 9.77
N GLN A 320 -5.12 10.53 10.89
CA GLN A 320 -6.31 9.70 11.10
C GLN A 320 -7.60 10.53 11.16
N ALA A 321 -7.58 11.67 11.86
CA ALA A 321 -8.73 12.56 11.93
C ALA A 321 -9.06 13.19 10.58
N ARG A 322 -8.04 13.65 9.83
CA ARG A 322 -8.21 14.21 8.48
C ARG A 322 -8.78 13.18 7.51
N GLU A 323 -8.37 11.92 7.58
CA GLU A 323 -8.93 10.87 6.73
C GLU A 323 -10.43 10.69 6.96
N ARG A 324 -10.88 10.71 8.23
CA ARG A 324 -12.30 10.64 8.57
C ARG A 324 -13.13 11.79 7.99
N VAL A 325 -12.56 12.99 7.95
CA VAL A 325 -13.22 14.17 7.38
C VAL A 325 -13.19 14.13 5.85
N ASN A 326 -12.08 13.68 5.26
CA ASN A 326 -11.90 13.66 3.80
C ASN A 326 -12.79 12.63 3.10
N PHE A 327 -13.24 11.55 3.75
CA PHE A 327 -14.29 10.67 3.19
C PHE A 327 -15.56 11.41 2.75
N GLN A 328 -15.81 12.61 3.28
CA GLN A 328 -16.97 13.42 2.91
C GLN A 328 -16.76 14.29 1.67
N ARG A 329 -15.52 14.34 1.12
CA ARG A 329 -15.20 15.11 -0.08
C ARG A 329 -15.36 14.26 -1.33
N LYS A 330 -15.94 14.84 -2.39
CA LYS A 330 -16.01 14.18 -3.70
C LYS A 330 -14.61 14.09 -4.30
N PRO A 331 -14.26 12.98 -4.98
CA PRO A 331 -13.01 12.89 -5.73
C PRO A 331 -12.91 14.02 -6.77
N THR A 332 -11.73 14.60 -6.92
CA THR A 332 -11.40 15.44 -8.06
C THR A 332 -11.28 14.53 -9.29
N ALA A 333 -11.83 14.92 -10.43
CA ALA A 333 -11.74 14.12 -11.65
C ALA A 333 -10.40 14.38 -12.35
N SER A 334 -9.54 13.37 -12.49
CA SER A 334 -8.45 13.43 -13.48
C SER A 334 -8.98 13.45 -14.90
N LEU A 335 -8.47 14.39 -15.69
CA LEU A 335 -8.78 14.52 -17.12
C LEU A 335 -8.07 13.47 -17.99
N ASN A 336 -7.02 12.81 -17.47
CA ASN A 336 -6.12 11.94 -18.24
C ASN A 336 -5.99 10.52 -17.67
N LEU A 337 -7.03 10.00 -17.02
CA LEU A 337 -7.03 8.60 -16.60
C LEU A 337 -7.10 7.68 -17.83
N PRO A 338 -6.23 6.67 -17.93
CA PRO A 338 -6.37 5.65 -18.97
C PRO A 338 -7.71 4.92 -18.80
N GLN A 339 -8.41 4.65 -19.90
CA GLN A 339 -9.68 3.91 -19.86
C GLN A 339 -9.40 2.41 -19.74
N GLY A 340 -9.97 1.79 -18.71
CA GLY A 340 -9.77 0.39 -18.38
C GLY A 340 -8.37 0.08 -17.83
N ARG A 341 -8.19 -1.17 -17.42
CA ARG A 341 -6.94 -1.67 -16.84
C ARG A 341 -5.82 -1.75 -17.88
N GLN A 342 -4.65 -1.19 -17.57
CA GLN A 342 -3.48 -1.16 -18.48
C GLN A 342 -2.53 -2.35 -18.29
N THR A 343 -2.66 -3.11 -17.21
CA THR A 343 -1.84 -4.31 -16.93
C THR A 343 -2.62 -5.61 -17.08
N GLY A 344 -1.94 -6.66 -17.56
CA GLY A 344 -2.57 -7.94 -17.89
C GLY A 344 -3.03 -7.99 -19.35
N ASP A 345 -3.10 -9.20 -19.92
CA ASP A 345 -3.65 -9.37 -21.26
C ASP A 345 -5.20 -9.33 -21.26
N ALA A 346 -5.81 -9.20 -22.43
CA ALA A 346 -7.26 -9.04 -22.56
C ALA A 346 -8.05 -10.24 -22.01
N LEU A 347 -7.51 -11.46 -22.08
CA LEU A 347 -8.15 -12.64 -21.50
C LEU A 347 -8.08 -12.60 -19.98
N TRP A 348 -6.93 -12.18 -19.44
CA TRP A 348 -6.71 -12.00 -18.01
C TRP A 348 -7.65 -10.95 -17.41
N THR A 349 -7.79 -9.79 -18.05
CA THR A 349 -8.63 -8.70 -17.56
C THR A 349 -10.13 -9.03 -17.70
N SER A 350 -10.53 -9.63 -18.81
CA SER A 350 -11.92 -10.06 -19.07
C SER A 350 -12.38 -11.17 -18.11
N ALA A 351 -11.53 -12.17 -17.85
CA ALA A 351 -11.84 -13.25 -16.90
C ALA A 351 -12.12 -12.74 -15.48
N ARG A 352 -11.68 -11.52 -15.16
CA ARG A 352 -11.84 -10.87 -13.86
C ARG A 352 -12.91 -9.77 -13.87
N GLY A 353 -13.54 -9.50 -15.02
CA GLY A 353 -14.53 -8.43 -15.18
C GLY A 353 -13.94 -7.02 -15.00
N GLU A 354 -12.64 -6.86 -15.29
CA GLU A 354 -11.88 -5.61 -15.11
C GLU A 354 -11.55 -4.93 -16.46
N ASN A 355 -12.33 -5.22 -17.50
CA ASN A 355 -12.08 -4.76 -18.87
C ASN A 355 -12.68 -3.38 -19.21
N GLY A 356 -13.36 -2.72 -18.25
CA GLY A 356 -13.94 -1.38 -18.42
C GLY A 356 -15.25 -1.36 -19.21
#